data_AF-A0A9P5PET7-F1
#
_entry.id   AF-A0A9P5PET7-F1
#
_cell.length_a   1.000
_cell.length_b   1.000
_cell.length_c   1.000
_cell.angle_alpha   90.00
_cell.angle_beta   90.00
_cell.angle_gamma   90.00
#
_symmetry.space_group_name_H-M   'P 1'
#
loop_
_entity.id
_entity.type
_entity.pdbx_description
1 polymer ?
#
loop_
_entity_poly.entity_id
_entity_poly.type
_entity_poly.pdbx_seq_one_letter_code
_entity_poly.pdbx_strand_id
1 'polypeptide(L)' 'YTDDAASKETQYHRRRCFNCLTAESPSWRCSTLNPGEIVCNKCGLLERTHPRPRPD' A
#
# COMPACT_ATOMS: atom_id res chain seq x y z
N TYR A 1 -7.82 -18.29 -28.03
CA TYR A 1 -8.21 -16.99 -27.44
C TYR A 1 -8.91 -17.36 -26.13
N THR A 2 -8.27 -17.34 -24.97
CA THR A 2 -7.45 -16.27 -24.37
C THR A 2 -6.45 -16.87 -23.37
N ASP A 3 -5.15 -16.72 -23.63
CA ASP A 3 -4.08 -16.87 -22.64
C ASP A 3 -3.85 -15.49 -22.02
N ASP A 4 -4.68 -15.11 -21.05
CA ASP A 4 -4.61 -13.79 -20.39
C ASP A 4 -4.62 -13.93 -18.85
N ALA A 5 -4.52 -15.16 -18.34
CA ALA A 5 -4.46 -15.43 -16.90
C ALA A 5 -3.05 -15.18 -16.32
N ALA A 6 -1.99 -15.31 -17.13
CA ALA A 6 -0.61 -15.17 -16.67
C ALA A 6 -0.14 -13.70 -16.53
N SER A 7 -0.75 -12.76 -17.27
CA SER A 7 -0.33 -11.34 -17.25
C SER A 7 -0.87 -10.55 -16.05
N LYS A 8 -1.82 -11.10 -15.30
CA LYS A 8 -2.40 -10.45 -14.11
C LYS A 8 -1.53 -10.64 -12.85
N GLU A 9 -0.63 -11.62 -12.84
CA GLU A 9 0.18 -11.96 -11.68
C GLU A 9 1.42 -11.06 -11.55
N THR A 10 1.93 -10.54 -12.68
CA THR A 10 3.15 -9.71 -12.71
C THR A 10 2.93 -8.23 -12.39
N GLN A 11 1.70 -7.71 -12.43
CA GLN A 11 1.41 -6.34 -11.95
C GLN A 11 1.21 -6.25 -10.42
N TYR A 12 0.97 -7.38 -9.75
CA TYR A 12 1.07 -7.52 -8.30
C TYR A 12 2.52 -7.68 -7.83
N HIS A 13 3.46 -7.78 -8.76
CA HIS A 13 4.86 -7.99 -8.45
C HIS A 13 5.48 -6.72 -7.84
N ARG A 14 5.38 -6.68 -6.50
CA ARG A 14 6.24 -5.97 -5.55
C ARG A 14 6.10 -4.46 -5.44
N ARG A 15 4.86 -3.98 -5.46
CA ARG A 15 4.54 -2.79 -4.66
C ARG A 15 4.80 -3.17 -3.19
N ARG A 16 5.74 -2.49 -2.52
CA ARG A 16 6.06 -2.70 -1.09
C ARG A 16 5.60 -1.49 -0.32
N CYS A 17 5.04 -1.71 0.86
CA CYS A 17 4.59 -0.61 1.71
C CYS A 17 5.81 0.19 2.18
N PHE A 18 5.80 1.51 1.99
CA PHE A 18 6.87 2.38 2.47
C PHE A 18 7.06 2.30 4.00
N ASN A 19 5.98 2.08 4.76
CA ASN A 19 6.00 2.11 6.22
C ASN A 19 6.35 0.74 6.84
N CYS A 20 5.69 -0.35 6.41
CA CYS A 20 5.89 -1.68 7.00
C CYS A 20 6.57 -2.70 6.06
N LEU A 21 6.96 -2.28 4.86
CA LEU A 21 7.63 -3.10 3.84
C LEU A 21 6.89 -4.37 3.38
N THR A 22 5.64 -4.58 3.82
CA THR A 22 4.82 -5.69 3.34
C THR A 22 4.73 -5.63 1.82
N ALA A 23 4.92 -6.77 1.16
CA ALA A 23 4.64 -6.96 -0.26
C ALA A 23 3.24 -7.57 -0.47
N GLU A 24 2.61 -8.01 0.61
CA GLU A 24 1.28 -8.61 0.63
C GLU A 24 0.31 -7.58 1.21
N SER A 25 -0.51 -7.00 0.34
CA SER A 25 -1.57 -6.10 0.76
C SER A 25 -2.78 -6.30 -0.14
N PRO A 26 -3.99 -6.45 0.43
CA PRO A 26 -5.22 -6.60 -0.35
C PRO A 26 -5.59 -5.31 -1.10
N SER A 27 -5.06 -4.16 -0.69
CA SER A 27 -5.23 -2.87 -1.36
C SER A 27 -4.04 -1.96 -1.04
N TRP A 28 -3.62 -1.17 -2.03
CA TRP A 28 -2.55 -0.18 -1.90
C TRP A 28 -3.17 1.21 -1.84
N ARG A 29 -2.62 2.06 -0.97
CA ARG A 29 -3.01 3.46 -0.81
C ARG A 29 -1.80 4.35 -1.07
N CYS A 30 -2.02 5.60 -1.45
CA CYS A 30 -0.95 6.60 -1.40
C CYS A 30 -0.81 7.10 0.03
N SER A 31 0.43 7.32 0.48
CA SER A 31 0.68 7.93 1.78
C SER A 31 0.16 9.36 1.77
N THR A 32 -0.57 9.74 2.82
CA THR A 32 -1.03 11.12 3.03
C THR A 32 0.02 11.96 3.74
N LEU A 33 1.01 11.30 4.38
CA LEU A 33 2.13 11.95 5.06
C LEU A 33 3.34 12.14 4.13
N ASN A 34 3.56 11.20 3.20
CA ASN A 34 4.67 11.22 2.24
C ASN A 34 4.12 11.19 0.80
N PRO A 35 3.87 12.34 0.17
CA PRO A 35 3.34 12.40 -1.19
C PRO A 35 4.23 11.63 -2.17
N GLY A 36 3.64 10.73 -2.96
CA GLY A 36 4.37 9.89 -3.92
C GLY A 36 4.76 8.50 -3.39
N GLU A 37 4.70 8.29 -2.08
CA GLU A 37 4.94 6.97 -1.49
C GLU A 37 3.67 6.11 -1.47
N ILE A 38 3.86 4.81 -1.65
CA ILE A 38 2.77 3.84 -1.57
C ILE A 38 2.80 3.12 -0.22
N VAL A 39 1.64 2.92 0.37
CA VAL A 39 1.48 2.24 1.65
C VAL A 39 0.41 1.16 1.54
N CYS A 40 0.51 0.15 2.40
CA CYS A 40 -0.53 -0.88 2.47
C CYS A 40 -1.82 -0.29 3.06
N ASN A 41 -2.93 -1.03 2.92
CA ASN A 41 -4.23 -0.59 3.42
C ASN A 41 -4.20 -0.25 4.93
N LYS A 42 -3.48 -1.03 5.74
CA LYS A 42 -3.36 -0.77 7.18
C LYS A 42 -2.62 0.55 7.46
N CYS A 43 -1.44 0.74 6.85
CA CYS A 43 -0.61 1.93 7.06
C CYS A 43 -1.31 3.19 6.54
N GLY A 44 -1.91 3.16 5.35
CA GLY A 44 -2.64 4.31 4.81
C GLY A 44 -3.93 4.63 5.58
N LEU A 45 -4.55 3.65 6.24
CA LEU A 45 -5.64 3.93 7.18
C LEU A 45 -5.11 4.56 8.47
N LEU A 46 -4.00 4.06 9.01
CA LEU A 46 -3.36 4.61 10.21
C LEU A 46 -2.99 6.08 10.04
N GLU A 47 -2.40 6.45 8.90
CA GLU A 47 -2.08 7.85 8.57
C GLU A 47 -3.33 8.76 8.53
N ARG A 48 -4.50 8.20 8.19
CA ARG A 48 -5.78 8.93 8.11
C ARG A 48 -6.55 9.00 9.43
N THR A 49 -6.53 7.94 10.24
CA THR A 49 -7.24 7.89 11.53
C THR A 49 -6.42 8.44 12.69
N HIS A 50 -5.09 8.40 12.60
CA HIS A 50 -4.19 9.03 13.57
C HIS A 50 -3.31 10.09 12.89
N PRO A 51 -3.88 11.19 12.36
CA PRO A 51 -3.10 12.31 11.80
C PRO A 51 -2.39 13.13 12.89
N ARG A 52 -2.28 12.62 14.13
CA ARG A 52 -1.81 13.36 15.29
C ARG A 52 -0.69 12.60 16.01
N PRO A 53 0.41 13.28 16.38
CA PRO A 53 1.35 12.72 17.34
C PRO A 53 0.59 12.42 18.62
N ARG A 54 0.89 11.26 19.20
CA ARG A 54 0.43 10.80 20.53
C ARG A 54 0.42 12.01 21.50
N PRO A 55 -0.73 12.37 22.12
CA PRO A 55 -0.69 13.27 23.26
C PRO A 55 0.01 12.55 24.41
N ASP A 56 0.83 13.30 25.16
CA ASP A 56 1.52 12.86 26.38
C ASP A 56 0.59 12.09 27.33
#